data_AF-A0A2N9LQ60-F1
#
_entry.id   AF-A0A2N9LQ60-F1
#
_cell.length_a   1.000
_cell.length_b   1.000
_cell.length_c   1.000
_cell.angle_alpha   90.00
_cell.angle_beta   90.00
_cell.angle_gamma   90.00
#
_symmetry.space_group_name_H-M   'P 1'
#
loop_
_entity.id
_entity.type
_entity.pdbx_description
1 polymer ?
#
loop_
_entity_poly.entity_id
_entity_poly.type
_entity_poly.pdbx_seq_one_letter_code
_entity_poly.pdbx_strand_id
1 'polypeptide(L)'
;MAQVVIENPVLNSPYEEPSRHFYFDEEGITDKVLESRRLSSYFIPIAKPKKKGKQLELDTEWTKDRIEENKFINDVRHIVSRWRFSNYEGVTSTTRQLLEYWRRAEREKRLYYCQIEAMETAIYLGEAADRQGGSWILRD
;
A
#
# COMPACT_ATOMS: atom_id res chain seq x y z
N MET A 1 -7.58 -30.51 -0.71
CA MET A 1 -6.32 -29.74 -0.75
C MET A 1 -5.87 -29.48 0.69
N ALA A 2 -4.57 -29.43 0.95
CA ALA A 2 -4.07 -29.18 2.29
C ALA A 2 -4.36 -27.71 2.66
N GLN A 3 -5.02 -27.50 3.80
CA GLN A 3 -5.28 -26.17 4.31
C GLN A 3 -3.95 -25.48 4.63
N VAL A 4 -3.66 -24.35 3.99
CA VAL A 4 -2.52 -23.51 4.36
C VAL A 4 -2.79 -22.95 5.76
N VAL A 5 -1.96 -23.34 6.73
CA VAL A 5 -2.08 -22.90 8.13
C VAL A 5 -1.09 -21.76 8.36
N ILE A 6 -1.60 -20.54 8.50
CA ILE A 6 -0.81 -19.37 8.89
C ILE A 6 -0.95 -19.19 10.40
N GLU A 7 0.10 -19.56 11.15
CA GLU A 7 0.08 -19.45 12.62
C GLU A 7 -0.02 -18.00 13.11
N ASN A 8 0.69 -17.08 12.45
CA ASN A 8 0.62 -15.64 12.75
C ASN A 8 0.29 -14.85 11.47
N PRO A 9 -0.95 -14.36 11.32
CA PRO A 9 -1.36 -13.59 10.13
C PRO A 9 -0.83 -12.14 10.15
N VAL A 10 -0.22 -11.67 11.23
CA VAL A 10 0.27 -10.29 11.38
C VAL A 10 1.78 -10.24 11.17
N LEU A 11 2.20 -9.77 10.00
CA LEU A 11 3.62 -9.68 9.63
C LEU A 11 4.28 -8.33 9.97
N ASN A 12 3.54 -7.23 9.94
CA ASN A 12 4.12 -5.88 10.02
C ASN A 12 3.65 -5.13 11.27
N SER A 13 4.50 -4.24 11.76
CA SER A 13 4.13 -3.25 12.77
C SER A 13 3.09 -2.27 12.19
N PRO A 14 2.08 -1.84 12.97
CA PRO A 14 1.17 -0.78 12.53
C PRO A 14 1.85 0.59 12.49
N TYR A 15 3.04 0.74 13.08
CA TYR A 15 3.74 2.02 13.22
C TYR A 15 4.90 2.22 12.23
N GLU A 16 5.33 1.17 11.54
CA GLU A 16 6.43 1.20 10.57
C GLU A 16 5.89 0.99 9.16
N GLU A 17 6.68 1.37 8.15
CA GLU A 17 6.34 1.05 6.77
C GLU A 17 6.25 -0.48 6.58
N PRO A 18 5.18 -1.01 5.95
CA PRO A 18 5.07 -2.44 5.71
C PRO A 18 6.21 -2.94 4.82
N SER A 19 7.01 -3.86 5.34
CA SER A 19 8.17 -4.43 4.64
C SER A 19 7.95 -5.86 4.17
N ARG A 20 6.86 -6.50 4.59
CA ARG A 20 6.58 -7.91 4.28
C ARG A 20 5.14 -8.15 3.86
N HIS A 21 4.90 -9.17 3.05
CA HIS A 21 3.56 -9.68 2.77
C HIS A 21 3.57 -11.16 2.42
N PHE A 22 2.44 -11.85 2.65
CA PHE A 22 2.25 -13.20 2.14
C PHE A 22 2.08 -13.17 0.61
N TYR A 23 2.75 -14.10 -0.07
CA TYR A 23 2.63 -14.28 -1.51
C TYR A 23 1.24 -14.82 -1.86
N PHE A 24 0.70 -14.34 -2.98
CA PHE A 24 -0.55 -14.83 -3.54
C PHE A 24 -0.23 -15.66 -4.79
N ASP A 25 -0.71 -16.90 -4.81
CA ASP A 25 -0.72 -17.75 -5.99
C ASP A 25 -2.11 -17.80 -6.64
N GLU A 26 -2.34 -18.76 -7.54
CA GLU A 26 -3.62 -18.91 -8.25
C GLU A 26 -4.75 -19.44 -7.36
N GLU A 27 -4.41 -20.06 -6.24
CA GLU A 27 -5.34 -20.66 -5.28
C GLU A 27 -5.63 -19.73 -4.09
N GLY A 28 -4.73 -18.77 -3.82
CA GLY A 28 -4.96 -17.69 -2.88
C GLY A 28 -3.72 -17.28 -2.09
N ILE A 29 -3.93 -16.93 -0.83
CA ILE A 29 -2.84 -16.56 0.08
C ILE A 29 -2.04 -17.81 0.44
N THR A 30 -0.71 -17.70 0.35
CA THR A 30 0.22 -18.76 0.73
C THR A 30 0.88 -18.45 2.08
N ASP A 31 1.56 -19.42 2.67
CA ASP A 31 2.41 -19.24 3.85
C ASP A 31 3.78 -18.61 3.51
N LYS A 32 4.11 -18.50 2.21
CA LYS A 32 5.34 -17.90 1.73
C LYS A 32 5.33 -16.39 1.96
N VAL A 33 6.28 -15.89 2.73
CA VAL A 33 6.48 -14.46 2.98
C VAL A 33 7.47 -13.88 1.96
N LEU A 34 7.14 -12.71 1.41
CA LEU A 34 8.03 -11.89 0.60
C LEU A 34 8.48 -10.66 1.39
N GLU A 35 9.78 -10.36 1.33
CA GLU A 35 10.44 -9.22 1.99
C GLU A 35 10.32 -7.94 1.14
N SER A 36 9.09 -7.55 0.84
CA SER A 36 8.79 -6.26 0.23
C SER A 36 7.41 -5.75 0.64
N ARG A 37 7.22 -4.43 0.51
CA ARG A 37 5.90 -3.83 0.56
C ARG A 37 5.06 -4.35 -0.61
N ARG A 38 3.86 -4.83 -0.33
CA ARG A 38 2.94 -5.29 -1.37
C ARG A 38 2.55 -4.13 -2.30
N LEU A 39 2.69 -4.34 -3.61
CA LEU A 39 2.19 -3.41 -4.63
C LEU A 39 0.67 -3.24 -4.51
N SER A 40 0.20 -2.02 -4.76
CA SER A 40 -1.23 -1.74 -4.88
C SER A 40 -1.75 -2.39 -6.16
N SER A 41 -2.82 -3.18 -6.05
CA SER A 41 -3.45 -3.88 -7.19
C SER A 41 -4.95 -4.05 -6.96
N TYR A 42 -5.74 -3.99 -8.03
CA TYR A 42 -7.14 -4.37 -8.03
C TYR A 42 -7.31 -5.84 -8.40
N PHE A 43 -8.31 -6.47 -7.79
CA PHE A 43 -8.82 -7.76 -8.23
C PHE A 43 -10.04 -7.51 -9.10
N ILE A 44 -9.92 -7.71 -10.41
CA ILE A 44 -11.04 -7.54 -11.34
C ILE A 44 -11.86 -8.84 -11.32
N PRO A 45 -13.09 -8.85 -10.79
CA PRO A 45 -13.96 -10.02 -10.88
C PRO A 45 -14.48 -10.10 -12.31
N ILE A 46 -13.88 -10.95 -13.14
CA ILE A 46 -14.43 -11.24 -14.47
C ILE A 46 -15.66 -12.12 -14.27
N ALA A 47 -16.84 -11.62 -14.63
CA ALA A 47 -18.07 -12.41 -14.56
C ALA A 47 -17.94 -13.63 -15.48
N LYS A 48 -18.02 -14.84 -14.91
CA LYS A 48 -18.05 -16.06 -15.72
C LYS A 48 -19.23 -16.01 -16.70
N PRO A 49 -19.06 -16.42 -17.97
CA PRO A 49 -20.19 -16.62 -18.87
C PRO A 49 -21.16 -17.62 -18.22
N LYS A 50 -22.46 -17.29 -18.17
CA LYS A 50 -23.51 -18.13 -17.57
C LYS A 50 -23.55 -19.50 -18.26
N LYS A 51 -22.81 -20.49 -17.74
CA LYS A 51 -22.95 -21.88 -18.17
C LYS A 51 -24.27 -22.42 -17.62
N LYS A 52 -25.18 -22.81 -18.52
CA LYS A 52 -26.39 -23.58 -18.19
C LYS A 52 -25.96 -25.01 -17.82
N GLY A 53 -25.74 -25.30 -16.54
CA GLY A 53 -25.46 -26.65 -16.07
C GLY A 53 -25.10 -26.68 -14.58
N LYS A 54 -25.77 -27.56 -13.81
CA LYS A 54 -25.61 -27.70 -12.35
C LYS A 54 -24.16 -28.08 -11.97
N GLN A 55 -23.43 -27.16 -11.34
CA GLN A 55 -22.60 -27.39 -10.14
C GLN A 55 -22.21 -26.01 -9.58
N LEU A 56 -22.66 -25.70 -8.36
CA LEU A 56 -22.22 -24.53 -7.60
C LEU A 56 -20.85 -24.85 -6.98
N GLU A 57 -19.80 -24.82 -7.79
CA GLU A 57 -18.46 -24.66 -7.23
C GLU A 57 -18.30 -23.18 -6.85
N LEU A 58 -18.25 -22.92 -5.55
CA LEU A 58 -17.68 -21.69 -5.00
C LEU A 58 -16.19 -21.74 -5.29
N ASP A 59 -15.85 -21.36 -6.52
CA ASP A 59 -14.50 -21.32 -7.02
C ASP A 59 -13.79 -20.16 -6.32
N THR A 60 -12.79 -20.48 -5.49
CA THR A 60 -11.91 -19.50 -4.83
C THR A 60 -10.97 -18.94 -5.88
N GLU A 61 -11.49 -18.07 -6.74
CA GLU A 61 -10.81 -17.63 -7.96
C GLU A 61 -9.79 -16.50 -7.71
N TRP A 62 -8.67 -16.87 -7.11
CA TRP A 62 -7.50 -16.00 -6.95
C TRP A 62 -6.55 -16.10 -8.14
N THR A 63 -7.04 -16.12 -9.39
CA THR A 63 -6.15 -16.27 -10.54
C THR A 63 -5.33 -14.99 -10.81
N LYS A 64 -4.03 -15.17 -11.14
CA LYS A 64 -3.09 -14.09 -11.50
C LYS A 64 -3.59 -13.19 -12.64
N ASP A 65 -4.37 -13.76 -13.57
CA ASP A 65 -4.99 -13.04 -14.69
C ASP A 65 -6.00 -11.95 -14.27
N ARG A 66 -6.35 -11.87 -12.97
CA ARG A 66 -7.30 -10.90 -12.42
C ARG A 66 -6.65 -9.78 -11.62
N ILE A 67 -5.33 -9.80 -11.47
CA ILE A 67 -4.59 -8.81 -10.68
C ILE A 67 -4.06 -7.72 -11.61
N GLU A 68 -4.69 -6.55 -11.55
CA GLU A 68 -4.20 -5.37 -12.26
C GLU A 68 -3.51 -4.42 -11.28
N GLU A 69 -2.26 -4.07 -11.56
CA GLU A 69 -1.50 -3.13 -10.73
C GLU A 69 -2.12 -1.73 -10.78
N ASN A 70 -2.33 -1.12 -9.63
CA ASN A 70 -2.70 0.29 -9.55
C ASN A 70 -1.42 1.15 -9.68
N LYS A 71 -1.02 1.38 -10.94
CA LYS A 71 0.19 2.13 -11.31
C LYS A 71 0.21 3.52 -10.68
N PHE A 72 -0.88 4.27 -10.82
CA PHE A 72 -1.00 5.63 -10.25
C PHE A 72 -0.72 5.64 -8.75
N ILE A 73 -1.36 4.75 -7.98
CA ILE A 73 -1.13 4.68 -6.53
C ILE A 73 0.30 4.27 -6.19
N ASN A 74 0.89 3.33 -6.94
CA ASN A 74 2.27 2.92 -6.70
C ASN A 74 3.27 4.04 -7.03
N ASP A 75 3.02 4.81 -8.10
CA ASP A 75 3.83 5.97 -8.46
C ASP A 75 3.73 7.10 -7.42
N VAL A 76 2.52 7.35 -6.88
CA VAL A 76 2.33 8.31 -5.77
C VAL A 76 3.09 7.86 -4.53
N ARG A 77 3.02 6.57 -4.16
CA ARG A 77 3.79 6.03 -3.03
C ARG A 77 5.29 6.20 -3.25
N HIS A 78 5.78 5.92 -4.46
CA HIS A 78 7.20 6.04 -4.79
C HIS A 78 7.71 7.47 -4.66
N ILE A 79 6.97 8.44 -5.19
CA ILE A 79 7.41 9.84 -5.17
C ILE A 79 7.35 10.45 -3.76
N VAL A 80 6.30 10.14 -2.99
CA VAL A 80 6.20 10.56 -1.58
C VAL A 80 7.30 9.91 -0.75
N SER A 81 7.60 8.62 -0.99
CA SER A 81 8.70 7.92 -0.32
C SER A 81 10.06 8.56 -0.63
N ARG A 82 10.34 8.85 -1.91
CA ARG A 82 11.55 9.56 -2.32
C ARG A 82 11.68 10.92 -1.63
N TRP A 83 10.61 11.71 -1.62
CA TRP A 83 10.58 13.03 -0.98
C TRP A 83 10.81 12.95 0.54
N ARG A 84 10.24 11.94 1.20
CA ARG A 84 10.49 11.64 2.62
C ARG A 84 11.98 11.35 2.86
N PHE A 85 12.62 10.55 2.00
CA PHE A 85 14.06 10.27 2.09
C PHE A 85 14.94 11.49 1.83
N SER A 86 14.46 12.46 1.06
CA SER A 86 15.09 13.78 0.91
C SER A 86 14.87 14.72 2.11
N ASN A 87 14.43 14.20 3.26
CA ASN A 87 14.17 14.97 4.47
C ASN A 87 13.18 16.13 4.26
N TYR A 88 12.08 15.83 3.56
CA TYR A 88 10.95 16.75 3.33
C TYR A 88 11.36 18.07 2.67
N GLU A 89 12.20 18.00 1.64
CA GLU A 89 12.64 19.19 0.93
C GLU A 89 11.44 19.99 0.37
N GLY A 90 11.49 21.32 0.50
CA GLY A 90 10.47 22.22 -0.02
C GLY A 90 9.31 22.58 0.93
N VAL A 91 9.20 21.96 2.10
CA VAL A 91 8.17 22.32 3.10
C VAL A 91 8.52 23.57 3.91
N THR A 92 7.51 24.19 4.52
CA THR A 92 7.71 25.26 5.51
C THR A 92 8.40 24.77 6.79
N SER A 93 8.98 25.69 7.57
CA SER A 93 9.57 25.37 8.87
C SER A 93 8.55 24.77 9.85
N THR A 94 7.32 25.30 9.86
CA THR A 94 6.22 24.80 10.69
C THR A 94 5.85 23.36 10.32
N THR A 95 5.70 23.08 9.02
CA THR A 95 5.38 21.73 8.52
C THR A 95 6.50 20.74 8.85
N ARG A 96 7.76 21.15 8.74
CA ARG A 96 8.92 20.33 9.15
C ARG A 96 8.86 19.96 10.62
N GLN A 97 8.62 20.93 11.50
CA GLN A 97 8.49 20.69 12.94
C GLN A 97 7.32 19.74 13.28
N LEU A 98 6.19 19.87 12.58
CA LEU A 98 5.04 18.98 12.74
C LEU A 98 5.38 17.54 12.33
N LEU A 99 6.03 17.34 11.18
CA LEU A 99 6.45 16.02 10.70
C LEU A 99 7.43 15.35 11.66
N GLU A 100 8.41 16.11 12.16
CA GLU A 100 9.37 15.64 13.17
C GLU A 100 8.66 15.24 14.46
N TYR A 101 7.74 16.07 14.96
CA TYR A 101 6.97 15.78 16.17
C TYR A 101 6.09 14.53 16.01
N TRP A 102 5.41 14.39 14.87
CA TRP A 102 4.51 13.27 14.62
C TRP A 102 5.21 11.92 14.50
N ARG A 103 6.50 11.91 14.11
CA ARG A 103 7.32 10.71 13.97
C ARG A 103 8.04 10.26 15.24
N ARG A 104 7.94 11.02 16.34
CA ARG A 104 8.52 10.65 17.63
C ARG A 104 7.95 9.34 18.16
N ALA A 105 8.84 8.41 18.51
CA ALA A 105 8.46 7.09 19.01
C ALA A 105 7.90 7.16 20.45
N GLU A 106 8.33 8.15 21.21
CA GLU A 106 7.97 8.44 22.60
C GLU A 106 6.67 9.22 22.77
N ARG A 107 5.98 9.56 21.67
CA ARG A 107 4.71 10.27 21.73
C ARG A 107 3.65 9.39 22.41
N GLU A 108 2.92 9.95 23.37
CA GLU A 108 1.84 9.27 24.10
C GLU A 108 0.84 8.56 23.18
N LYS A 109 0.47 9.25 22.08
CA LYS A 109 -0.38 8.71 21.01
C LYS A 109 0.42 8.66 19.72
N ARG A 110 1.27 7.64 19.60
CA ARG A 110 2.02 7.35 18.38
C ARG A 110 1.04 7.12 17.22
N LEU A 111 1.30 7.76 16.09
CA LEU A 111 0.49 7.62 14.89
C LEU A 111 0.86 6.34 14.15
N TYR A 112 -0.14 5.71 13.54
CA TYR A 112 0.09 4.58 12.63
C TYR A 112 0.77 5.06 11.36
N TYR A 113 1.55 4.18 10.74
CA TYR A 113 2.25 4.49 9.51
C TYR A 113 1.28 4.98 8.42
N CYS A 114 0.11 4.36 8.29
CA CYS A 114 -0.90 4.79 7.31
C CYS A 114 -1.40 6.22 7.55
N GLN A 115 -1.48 6.67 8.81
CA GLN A 115 -1.86 8.04 9.15
C GLN A 115 -0.74 9.01 8.77
N ILE A 116 0.50 8.66 9.09
CA ILE A 116 1.69 9.44 8.69
C ILE A 116 1.76 9.56 7.17
N GLU A 117 1.67 8.45 6.44
CA GLU A 117 1.75 8.43 4.98
C GLU A 117 0.62 9.23 4.32
N ALA A 118 -0.60 9.18 4.86
CA ALA A 118 -1.72 9.99 4.38
C ALA A 118 -1.44 11.49 4.55
N MET A 119 -0.96 11.91 5.73
CA MET A 119 -0.63 13.31 5.99
C MET A 119 0.57 13.77 5.14
N GLU A 120 1.60 12.93 4.99
CA GLU A 120 2.74 13.21 4.11
C GLU A 120 2.31 13.40 2.67
N THR A 121 1.37 12.58 2.18
CA THR A 121 0.82 12.71 0.84
C THR A 121 0.07 14.04 0.69
N ALA A 122 -0.77 14.40 1.67
CA ALA A 122 -1.49 15.68 1.65
C ALA A 122 -0.55 16.90 1.68
N ILE A 123 0.48 16.86 2.54
CA ILE A 123 1.52 17.89 2.62
C ILE A 123 2.31 17.96 1.32
N TYR A 124 2.71 16.81 0.77
CA TYR A 124 3.44 16.75 -0.49
C TYR A 124 2.66 17.44 -1.60
N LEU A 125 1.36 17.12 -1.74
CA LEU A 125 0.48 17.74 -2.73
C LEU A 125 0.32 19.25 -2.52
N GLY A 126 0.21 19.70 -1.27
CA GLY A 126 -0.03 21.11 -0.95
C GLY A 126 1.22 22.00 -1.00
N GLU A 127 2.40 21.47 -0.65
CA GLU A 127 3.61 22.28 -0.48
C GLU A 127 4.74 21.93 -1.45
N ALA A 128 4.85 20.68 -1.89
CA ALA A 128 6.08 20.17 -2.52
C ALA A 128 5.91 19.69 -3.97
N ALA A 129 4.73 19.22 -4.37
CA ALA A 129 4.50 18.47 -5.61
C ALA A 129 5.02 19.19 -6.86
N ASP A 130 4.74 20.48 -7.01
CA ASP A 130 5.20 21.26 -8.17
C ASP A 130 6.73 21.38 -8.27
N ARG A 131 7.41 21.41 -7.13
CA ARG A 131 8.87 21.59 -7.03
C ARG A 131 9.62 20.26 -6.99
N GLN A 132 8.95 19.18 -6.60
CA GLN A 132 9.54 17.86 -6.32
C GLN A 132 9.09 16.79 -7.33
N GLY A 133 8.67 17.18 -8.54
CA GLY A 133 8.37 16.27 -9.65
C GLY A 133 7.02 15.57 -9.58
N GLY A 134 6.11 16.02 -8.72
CA GLY A 134 4.78 15.44 -8.48
C GLY A 134 3.62 16.22 -9.11
N SER A 135 3.90 17.19 -9.97
CA SER A 135 2.85 18.02 -10.61
C SER A 135 1.85 17.21 -11.45
N TRP A 136 2.22 16.01 -11.90
CA TRP A 136 1.32 15.08 -12.59
C TRP A 136 0.20 14.54 -11.70
N ILE A 137 0.43 14.43 -10.38
CA ILE A 137 -0.57 13.90 -9.43
C ILE A 137 -1.79 14.82 -9.33
N LEU A 138 -1.58 16.14 -9.55
CA LEU A 138 -2.64 17.15 -9.51
C LEU A 138 -3.38 17.31 -10.84
N ARG A 139 -2.91 16.64 -11.91
CA ARG A 139 -3.41 16.83 -13.29
C ARG A 139 -4.11 15.59 -13.85
N ASP A 140 -4.05 14.47 -13.13
CA ASP A 140 -4.75 13.22 -13.42
C ASP A 140 -6.18 13.27 -12.84
#